data_AF-A0A9P4HV50-F1
#
_entry.id   AF-A0A9P4HV50-F1
#
_cell.length_a   1.000
_cell.length_b   1.000
_cell.length_c   1.000
_cell.angle_alpha   90.00
_cell.angle_beta   90.00
_cell.angle_gamma   90.00
#
_symmetry.space_group_name_H-M   'P 1'
#
loop_
_entity.id
_entity.type
_entity.pdbx_description
1 polymer ?
#
loop_
_entity_poly.entity_id
_entity_poly.type
_entity_poly.pdbx_seq_one_letter_code
_entity_poly.pdbx_strand_id
1 'polypeptide(L)'
;STDDSVDTSLYPDDEHTTNKDDKLDVQNANSHAGRESHATGTGGQATSRRDERNNTERAKKEHPEAPDVVIGMQDERGGKGH
;
A
#
# COMPACT_ATOMS: atom_id res chain seq x y z
N SER A 1 -12.99 0.66 -15.31
CA SER A 1 -12.13 1.81 -15.62
C SER A 1 -12.13 1.94 -17.13
N THR A 2 -12.74 3.02 -17.61
CA THR A 2 -12.58 3.52 -18.97
C THR A 2 -11.22 4.19 -19.11
N ASP A 3 -10.70 4.34 -20.34
CA ASP A 3 -9.47 5.10 -20.57
C ASP A 3 -9.75 6.61 -20.65
N ASP A 4 -8.69 7.42 -20.57
CA ASP A 4 -8.76 8.88 -20.49
C ASP A 4 -9.42 9.55 -21.71
N SER A 5 -9.63 8.82 -22.82
CA SER A 5 -10.33 9.33 -24.00
C SER A 5 -11.85 9.31 -23.89
N VAL A 6 -12.42 8.65 -22.87
CA VAL A 6 -13.86 8.55 -22.67
C VAL A 6 -14.32 9.66 -21.72
N ASP A 7 -15.14 10.57 -22.23
CA ASP A 7 -15.79 11.59 -21.41
C ASP A 7 -16.86 10.97 -20.49
N THR A 8 -16.56 10.93 -19.20
CA THR A 8 -17.44 10.43 -18.16
C THR A 8 -18.08 11.53 -17.31
N SER A 9 -17.88 12.82 -17.64
CA SER A 9 -18.30 13.95 -16.80
C SER A 9 -19.82 14.09 -16.64
N LEU A 10 -20.58 13.33 -17.43
CA LEU A 10 -22.04 13.24 -17.34
C LEU A 10 -22.51 12.34 -16.20
N TYR A 11 -21.63 11.49 -15.66
CA TYR A 11 -21.96 10.62 -14.55
C TYR A 11 -21.63 11.31 -13.22
N PRO A 12 -22.52 11.25 -12.23
CA PRO A 12 -22.30 11.86 -10.92
C PRO A 12 -21.16 11.21 -10.11
N ASP A 13 -20.58 10.13 -10.65
CA ASP A 13 -19.55 9.31 -10.01
C ASP A 13 -18.41 9.01 -11.01
N ASP A 14 -17.95 10.05 -11.69
CA ASP A 14 -16.87 9.99 -12.69
C ASP A 14 -15.47 9.95 -12.07
N GLU A 15 -15.36 10.32 -10.79
CA GLU A 15 -14.11 10.36 -10.06
C GLU A 15 -13.57 8.96 -9.71
N HIS A 16 -12.25 8.80 -9.70
CA HIS A 16 -11.62 7.55 -9.26
C HIS A 16 -11.84 7.33 -7.75
N THR A 17 -12.07 6.08 -7.32
CA THR A 17 -12.35 5.71 -5.92
C THR A 17 -11.26 6.10 -4.91
N THR A 18 -10.06 6.44 -5.37
CA THR A 18 -8.96 6.95 -4.53
C THR A 18 -8.90 8.48 -4.44
N ASN A 19 -9.72 9.19 -5.20
CA ASN A 19 -9.75 10.64 -5.20
C ASN A 19 -11.03 11.16 -4.52
N LYS A 20 -12.09 10.35 -4.53
CA LYS A 20 -13.30 10.60 -3.74
C LYS A 20 -12.98 10.74 -2.26
N ASP A 21 -13.52 11.78 -1.64
CA ASP A 21 -13.39 12.09 -0.21
C ASP A 21 -14.67 11.79 0.59
N ASP A 22 -15.75 11.38 -0.08
CA ASP A 22 -17.01 11.05 0.59
C ASP A 22 -16.89 9.75 1.40
N LYS A 23 -16.83 9.91 2.73
CA LYS A 23 -16.75 8.82 3.70
C LYS A 23 -18.09 8.13 3.97
N LEU A 24 -19.20 8.70 3.50
CA LEU A 24 -20.54 8.11 3.67
C LEU A 24 -20.89 7.16 2.53
N ASP A 25 -20.10 7.14 1.45
CA ASP A 25 -20.26 6.19 0.36
C ASP A 25 -19.77 4.79 0.77
N VAL A 26 -20.73 3.87 0.91
CA VAL A 26 -20.49 2.46 1.23
C VAL A 26 -19.65 1.75 0.17
N GLN A 27 -19.64 2.22 -1.08
CA GLN A 27 -18.87 1.62 -2.17
C GLN A 27 -17.36 1.91 -2.00
N ASN A 28 -17.01 3.06 -1.41
CA ASN A 28 -15.62 3.49 -1.21
C ASN A 28 -15.11 3.23 0.22
N ALA A 29 -16.00 2.86 1.15
CA ALA A 29 -15.67 2.69 2.58
C ALA A 29 -14.43 1.81 2.82
N ASN A 30 -14.30 0.69 2.11
CA ASN A 30 -13.16 -0.22 2.25
C ASN A 30 -11.85 0.39 1.71
N SER A 31 -11.93 1.16 0.62
CA SER A 31 -10.78 1.88 0.06
C SER A 31 -10.27 2.93 1.06
N HIS A 32 -11.19 3.69 1.65
CA HIS A 32 -10.86 4.66 2.69
C HIS A 32 -10.25 4.00 3.93
N ALA A 33 -10.88 2.96 4.47
CA ALA A 33 -10.39 2.25 5.63
C ALA A 33 -8.97 1.69 5.40
N GLY A 34 -8.71 1.08 4.23
CA GLY A 34 -7.37 0.57 3.90
C GLY A 34 -6.31 1.67 3.82
N ARG A 35 -6.64 2.83 3.26
CA ARG A 35 -5.72 3.98 3.16
C ARG A 35 -5.48 4.62 4.52
N GLU A 36 -6.52 4.75 5.34
CA GLU A 36 -6.41 5.24 6.71
C GLU A 36 -5.58 4.28 7.58
N SER A 37 -5.80 2.97 7.45
CA SER A 37 -4.98 1.95 8.12
C SER A 37 -3.51 1.98 7.68
N HIS A 38 -3.22 2.22 6.40
CA HIS A 38 -1.85 2.44 5.91
C HIS A 38 -1.26 3.73 6.50
N ALA A 39 -2.00 4.84 6.50
CA ALA A 39 -1.53 6.13 7.00
C ALA A 39 -1.27 6.14 8.51
N THR A 40 -2.12 5.43 9.27
CA THR A 40 -2.02 5.32 10.74
C THR A 40 -1.15 4.15 11.20
N GLY A 41 -0.77 3.24 10.30
CA GLY A 41 0.02 2.05 10.62
C GLY A 41 -0.75 0.98 11.39
N THR A 42 -2.09 1.00 11.36
CA THR A 42 -2.94 0.10 12.16
C THR A 42 -3.42 -1.16 11.42
N GLY A 43 -3.29 -1.21 10.08
CA GLY A 43 -3.75 -2.37 9.29
C GLY A 43 -2.72 -3.49 9.11
N GLY A 44 -1.59 -3.42 9.80
CA GLY A 44 -0.50 -4.41 9.76
C GLY A 44 0.05 -4.67 8.35
N GLN A 45 0.69 -5.83 8.15
CA GLN A 45 1.34 -6.24 6.89
C GLN A 45 0.51 -6.05 5.62
N ALA A 46 -0.82 -6.20 5.68
CA ALA A 46 -1.67 -6.05 4.50
C ALA A 46 -1.70 -4.60 3.97
N THR A 47 -1.46 -3.62 4.86
CA THR A 47 -1.50 -2.19 4.53
C THR A 47 -0.17 -1.48 4.82
N SER A 48 0.81 -2.21 5.37
CA SER A 48 2.12 -1.67 5.74
C SER A 48 3.14 -2.01 4.66
N ARG A 49 4.03 -1.04 4.38
CA ARG A 49 5.19 -1.26 3.51
C ARG A 49 6.37 -1.87 4.27
N ARG A 50 6.30 -1.90 5.61
CA ARG A 50 7.38 -2.38 6.48
C ARG A 50 7.29 -3.88 6.64
N ASP A 51 8.43 -4.53 6.82
CA ASP A 51 8.50 -5.93 7.21
C ASP A 51 8.37 -6.05 8.73
N GLU A 52 7.15 -6.07 9.25
CA GLU A 52 6.86 -6.12 10.70
C GLU A 52 7.13 -7.50 11.31
N ARG A 53 7.35 -8.53 10.48
CA ARG A 53 7.54 -9.92 10.91
C ARG A 53 8.97 -10.42 10.69
N ASN A 54 9.89 -9.53 10.33
CA ASN A 54 11.31 -9.83 10.11
C ASN A 54 11.50 -10.97 9.10
N ASN A 55 10.63 -11.07 8.08
CA ASN A 55 10.73 -12.09 7.04
C ASN A 55 12.07 -12.01 6.29
N THR A 56 12.59 -10.80 6.14
CA THR A 56 13.92 -10.52 5.61
C THR A 56 15.02 -11.19 6.43
N GLU A 57 15.00 -11.00 7.75
CA GLU A 57 16.02 -11.60 8.63
C GLU A 57 15.93 -13.13 8.61
N ARG A 58 14.70 -13.66 8.57
CA ARG A 58 14.46 -15.10 8.43
C ARG A 58 15.01 -15.63 7.11
N ALA A 59 14.77 -14.93 6.00
CA ALA A 59 15.30 -15.32 4.69
C ALA A 59 16.84 -15.30 4.67
N LYS A 60 17.49 -14.30 5.28
CA LYS A 60 18.97 -14.27 5.42
C LYS A 60 19.49 -15.45 6.25
N LYS A 61 18.76 -15.85 7.29
CA LYS A 61 19.10 -16.99 8.15
C LYS A 61 18.92 -18.34 7.45
N GLU A 62 17.84 -18.49 6.69
CA GLU A 62 17.48 -19.73 5.99
C GLU A 62 18.25 -19.89 4.67
N HIS A 63 18.65 -18.78 4.02
CA HIS A 63 19.33 -18.77 2.72
C HIS A 63 20.51 -17.77 2.71
N PRO A 64 21.64 -18.10 3.38
CA PRO A 64 22.78 -17.19 3.49
C PRO A 64 23.60 -17.01 2.20
N GLU A 65 23.49 -17.92 1.23
CA GLU A 65 24.11 -17.79 -0.11
C GLU A 65 23.30 -16.91 -1.07
N ALA A 66 22.06 -16.55 -0.71
CA ALA A 66 21.25 -15.67 -1.53
C ALA A 66 21.88 -14.26 -1.55
N PRO A 67 21.89 -13.57 -2.70
CA PRO A 67 22.40 -12.21 -2.78
C PRO A 67 21.63 -11.33 -1.79
N ASP A 68 22.37 -10.53 -1.02
CA ASP A 68 21.76 -9.67 -0.01
C ASP A 68 20.75 -8.75 -0.68
N VAL A 69 19.65 -8.52 0.01
CA VAL A 69 18.52 -7.74 -0.50
C VAL A 69 19.04 -6.38 -0.96
N VAL A 70 18.84 -6.07 -2.25
CA VAL A 70 19.40 -4.90 -2.92
C VAL A 70 19.29 -3.66 -2.03
N ILE A 71 20.45 -3.12 -1.63
CA ILE A 71 20.58 -1.90 -0.83
C ILE A 71 19.73 -0.80 -1.49
N GLY A 72 18.81 -0.22 -0.74
CA GLY A 72 17.84 0.77 -1.22
C GLY A 72 16.38 0.28 -1.18
N MET A 73 16.10 -0.95 -1.64
CA MET A 73 14.71 -1.43 -1.65
C MET A 73 14.15 -1.68 -0.25
N GLN A 74 14.99 -1.92 0.76
CA GLN A 74 14.57 -2.14 2.15
C GLN A 74 14.62 -0.88 3.02
N ASP A 75 15.53 0.04 2.73
CA ASP A 75 15.65 1.32 3.42
C ASP A 75 14.39 2.18 3.17
N GLU A 76 13.90 2.19 1.93
CA GLU A 76 12.64 2.83 1.54
C GLU A 76 11.38 2.20 2.17
N ARG A 77 11.50 0.96 2.66
CA ARG A 77 10.45 0.22 3.38
C ARG A 77 10.55 0.35 4.90
N GLY A 78 11.29 1.35 5.40
CA GLY A 78 11.31 1.70 6.82
C GLY A 78 12.36 0.97 7.67
N GLY A 79 13.30 0.25 7.03
CA GLY A 79 14.47 -0.30 7.69
C GLY A 79 15.62 0.70 7.72
N LYS A 80 15.48 1.83 8.44
CA LYS A 80 16.65 2.67 8.73
C LYS A 80 17.53 1.95 9.74
N GLY A 81 18.76 1.68 9.32
CA GLY A 81 19.75 0.90 10.04
C GLY A 81 19.99 1.35 11.48
N HIS A 82 20.19 0.35 12.33
CA HIS A 82 21.11 0.41 13.45
C HIS A 82 21.73 -0.97 13.68
#